data_AF-A0ABD5DHE2-F1
#
_entry.id   AF-A0ABD5DHE2-F1
#
_cell.length_a   1.000
_cell.length_b   1.000
_cell.length_c   1.000
_cell.angle_alpha   90.00
_cell.angle_beta   90.00
_cell.angle_gamma   90.00
#
_symmetry.space_group_name_H-M   'P 1'
#
loop_
_entity.id
_entity.type
_entity.pdbx_description
1 polymer ?
#
loop_
_entity_poly.entity_id
_entity_poly.type
_entity_poly.pdbx_seq_one_letter_code
_entity_poly.pdbx_strand_id
1 'polypeptide(L)'
;LNTEDTVQEWVDKIRKQVAPFLDFDCGDNSAIAANNYDWFGSMNVLTFLRDIGKHFSVNQMINKEAVKQRLNRDDQGISFTEFSY
;
A
#
# COMPACT_ATOMS: atom_id res chain seq x y z
N LEU A 1 5.76 -7.84 12.22
CA LEU A 1 5.87 -7.22 10.88
C LEU A 1 7.16 -7.72 10.24
N ASN A 2 7.18 -7.92 8.93
CA ASN A 2 8.39 -8.37 8.22
C ASN A 2 9.44 -7.25 8.19
N THR A 3 10.72 -7.61 8.06
CA THR A 3 11.81 -6.64 7.93
C THR A 3 11.83 -6.02 6.53
N GLU A 4 12.44 -4.84 6.39
CA GLU A 4 12.61 -4.17 5.10
C GLU A 4 13.36 -5.06 4.10
N ASP A 5 14.44 -5.72 4.53
CA ASP A 5 15.20 -6.67 3.71
C ASP A 5 14.32 -7.81 3.16
N THR A 6 13.43 -8.34 4.00
CA THR A 6 12.50 -9.42 3.60
C THR A 6 11.50 -8.93 2.56
N VAL A 7 10.94 -7.73 2.76
CA VAL A 7 9.98 -7.13 1.83
C VAL A 7 10.67 -6.83 0.49
N GLN A 8 11.90 -6.31 0.52
CA GLN A 8 12.67 -6.02 -0.68
C GLN A 8 12.95 -7.28 -1.50
N GLU A 9 13.35 -8.37 -0.84
CA GLU A 9 13.56 -9.66 -1.51
C GLU A 9 12.27 -10.18 -2.19
N TRP A 10 11.12 -10.01 -1.52
CA TRP A 10 9.83 -10.41 -2.08
C TRP A 10 9.41 -9.55 -3.27
N VAL A 11 9.63 -8.24 -3.22
CA VAL A 11 9.39 -7.33 -4.34
C VAL A 11 10.18 -7.78 -5.58
N ASP A 12 11.46 -8.10 -5.42
CA ASP A 12 12.31 -8.56 -6.53
C ASP A 12 11.83 -9.89 -7.13
N LYS A 13 11.38 -10.82 -6.28
CA LYS A 13 10.81 -12.11 -6.73
C LYS A 13 9.52 -11.90 -7.51
N ILE A 14 8.58 -11.10 -6.98
CA ILE A 14 7.30 -10.81 -7.63
C ILE A 14 7.54 -10.11 -8.97
N ARG A 15 8.45 -9.14 -9.02
CA ARG A 15 8.81 -8.43 -10.26
C ARG A 15 9.30 -9.40 -11.34
N LYS A 16 10.19 -10.33 -10.99
CA LYS A 16 10.69 -11.35 -11.92
C LYS A 16 9.59 -12.32 -12.39
N GLN A 17 8.62 -12.63 -11.53
CA GLN A 17 7.50 -13.50 -11.89
C GLN A 17 6.47 -12.81 -12.80
N VAL A 18 6.25 -11.51 -12.62
CA VAL A 18 5.30 -10.72 -13.42
C VAL A 18 5.90 -10.32 -14.77
N ALA A 19 7.21 -10.09 -14.82
CA ALA A 19 7.87 -9.57 -16.03
C ALA A 19 7.59 -10.35 -17.33
N PRO A 20 7.55 -11.70 -17.35
CA PRO A 20 7.24 -12.46 -18.57
C PRO A 20 5.83 -12.25 -19.13
N PHE A 21 4.90 -11.68 -18.35
CA PHE A 21 3.52 -11.46 -18.76
C PHE A 21 3.29 -10.10 -19.45
N LEU A 22 4.32 -9.24 -19.47
CA LEU A 22 4.24 -7.89 -20.00
C LEU A 22 5.41 -7.63 -20.95
N ASP A 23 5.19 -6.79 -21.95
CA ASP A 23 6.25 -6.36 -22.86
C ASP A 23 6.88 -5.05 -22.33
N PHE A 24 8.17 -5.07 -22.06
CA PHE A 24 8.95 -3.93 -21.54
C PHE A 24 9.73 -3.20 -22.64
N ASP A 25 9.64 -3.65 -23.90
CA ASP A 25 10.39 -3.12 -25.03
C ASP A 25 9.54 -3.07 -26.31
N CYS A 26 8.37 -2.43 -26.23
CA CYS A 26 7.43 -2.29 -27.35
C CYS A 26 7.20 -0.83 -27.80
N GLY A 27 8.05 0.10 -27.35
CA GLY A 27 7.95 1.53 -27.66
C GLY A 27 7.09 2.28 -26.64
N ASP A 28 6.17 3.13 -27.11
CA ASP A 28 5.45 4.10 -26.27
C ASP A 28 4.58 3.48 -25.17
N ASN A 29 4.14 2.22 -25.34
CA ASN A 29 3.30 1.49 -24.39
C ASN A 29 4.05 0.39 -23.62
N SER A 30 5.38 0.48 -23.56
CA SER A 30 6.22 -0.44 -22.80
C SER A 30 5.83 -0.44 -21.33
N ALA A 31 5.80 -1.63 -20.73
CA ALA A 31 5.46 -1.80 -19.32
C ALA A 31 6.48 -1.09 -18.40
N ILE A 32 5.98 -0.55 -17.29
CA ILE A 32 6.79 0.08 -16.25
C ILE A 32 6.51 -0.63 -14.93
N ALA A 33 7.56 -1.16 -14.31
CA ALA A 33 7.49 -1.67 -12.96
C ALA A 33 7.76 -0.52 -11.98
N ALA A 34 6.75 -0.12 -11.21
CA ALA A 34 6.86 0.91 -10.18
C ALA A 34 6.80 0.30 -8.78
N ASN A 35 7.50 0.90 -7.81
CA ASN A 35 7.47 0.50 -6.41
C ASN A 35 7.02 1.69 -5.55
N ASN A 36 5.99 1.51 -4.73
CA ASN A 36 5.47 2.60 -3.90
C ASN A 36 6.40 3.00 -2.74
N TYR A 37 7.37 2.16 -2.42
CA TYR A 37 8.44 2.51 -1.50
C TYR A 37 9.25 3.73 -1.98
N ASP A 38 9.32 3.97 -3.30
CA ASP A 38 10.06 5.09 -3.89
C ASP A 38 9.56 6.46 -3.38
N TRP A 39 8.26 6.59 -3.14
CA TRP A 39 7.67 7.82 -2.61
C TRP A 39 7.33 7.74 -1.12
N PHE A 40 6.86 6.59 -0.61
CA PHE A 40 6.50 6.48 0.80
C PHE A 40 7.71 6.29 1.73
N GLY A 41 8.79 5.65 1.28
CA GLY A 41 9.97 5.38 2.10
C GLY A 41 10.69 6.65 2.56
N SER A 42 10.58 7.74 1.80
CA SER A 42 11.15 9.05 2.14
C SER A 42 10.12 10.04 2.71
N MET A 43 8.85 9.67 2.78
CA MET A 43 7.77 10.56 3.21
C MET A 43 7.73 10.70 4.73
N ASN A 44 7.77 11.95 5.22
CA ASN A 44 7.59 12.22 6.64
C ASN A 44 6.12 12.01 7.07
N VAL A 45 5.91 11.42 8.26
CA VAL A 45 4.58 11.15 8.82
C VAL A 45 3.68 12.40 8.90
N LEU A 46 4.24 13.57 9.23
CA LEU A 46 3.48 14.83 9.28
C LEU A 46 3.06 15.27 7.87
N THR A 47 3.91 15.03 6.87
CA THR A 47 3.57 15.29 5.46
C THR A 47 2.42 14.39 5.02
N PHE A 48 2.50 13.10 5.33
CA PHE A 48 1.41 12.16 5.05
C PHE A 48 0.09 12.60 5.70
N LEU A 49 0.09 12.88 7.00
CA LEU A 49 -1.14 13.25 7.73
C LEU A 49 -1.72 14.58 7.24
N ARG A 50 -0.87 15.58 6.96
CA ARG A 50 -1.31 16.91 6.56
C ARG A 50 -1.73 16.97 5.09
N ASP A 51 -0.95 16.37 4.20
CA ASP A 51 -1.10 16.58 2.76
C ASP A 51 -2.04 15.53 2.15
N ILE A 52 -2.06 14.31 2.69
CA ILE A 52 -2.95 13.23 2.26
C ILE A 52 -4.12 13.07 3.25
N GLY A 53 -3.82 12.88 4.54
CA GLY A 53 -4.82 12.52 5.57
C GLY A 53 -6.01 13.48 5.68
N LYS A 54 -5.81 14.79 5.44
CA LYS A 54 -6.88 15.80 5.46
C LYS A 54 -8.02 15.53 4.47
N HIS A 55 -7.78 14.74 3.43
CA HIS A 55 -8.77 14.43 2.40
C HIS A 55 -9.63 13.21 2.76
N PHE A 56 -9.37 12.55 3.88
CA PHE A 56 -10.07 11.34 4.31
C PHE A 56 -10.90 11.58 5.56
N SER A 57 -12.21 11.37 5.46
CA SER A 57 -13.10 11.39 6.61
C SER A 57 -13.06 10.07 7.36
N VAL A 58 -12.70 10.10 8.65
CA VAL A 58 -12.68 8.92 9.52
C VAL A 58 -14.05 8.21 9.53
N ASN A 59 -15.14 8.98 9.64
CA ASN A 59 -16.50 8.44 9.64
C ASN A 59 -16.83 7.69 8.34
N GLN A 60 -16.32 8.15 7.19
CA GLN A 60 -16.51 7.45 5.92
C GLN A 60 -15.65 6.18 5.86
N MET A 61 -14.42 6.24 6.34
CA MET A 61 -13.49 5.09 6.33
C MET A 61 -14.00 3.92 7.17
N ILE A 62 -14.49 4.16 8.39
CA ILE A 62 -15.02 3.09 9.26
C ILE A 62 -16.29 2.43 8.71
N ASN A 63 -17.03 3.14 7.85
CA ASN A 63 -18.25 2.64 7.23
C ASN A 63 -18.00 1.86 5.94
N LYS A 64 -16.78 1.86 5.40
CA LYS A 64 -16.43 1.00 4.25
C LYS A 64 -16.60 -0.46 4.64
N GLU A 65 -17.23 -1.24 3.76
CA GLU A 65 -17.57 -2.63 4.01
C GLU A 65 -16.36 -3.50 4.41
N ALA A 66 -15.21 -3.28 3.77
CA ALA A 66 -13.95 -3.96 4.07
C ALA A 66 -13.43 -3.74 5.51
N VAL A 67 -13.79 -2.62 6.14
CA VAL A 67 -13.36 -2.25 7.50
C VAL A 67 -14.45 -2.53 8.52
N LYS A 68 -15.72 -2.28 8.16
CA LYS A 68 -16.88 -2.40 9.03
C LYS A 68 -17.01 -3.79 9.68
N GLN A 69 -16.73 -4.85 8.92
CA GLN A 69 -16.78 -6.21 9.46
C GLN A 69 -15.72 -6.49 10.53
N ARG A 70 -14.54 -5.86 10.42
CA ARG A 70 -13.45 -6.01 11.40
C ARG A 70 -13.72 -5.20 12.67
N LEU A 71 -14.35 -4.02 12.53
CA LEU A 71 -14.74 -3.18 13.66
C LEU A 71 -15.86 -3.76 14.51
N ASN A 72 -16.77 -4.54 13.92
CA ASN A 72 -17.89 -5.17 14.63
C ASN A 72 -17.50 -6.42 15.44
N ARG A 73 -16.24 -6.86 15.36
CA ARG A 73 -15.72 -7.98 16.16
C ARG A 73 -15.01 -7.41 17.38
N ASP A 74 -15.69 -7.47 18.53
CA ASP A 74 -15.22 -6.91 19.81
C ASP A 74 -13.85 -7.45 20.28
N ASP A 75 -13.46 -8.64 19.80
CA ASP A 75 -12.24 -9.35 20.16
C ASP A 75 -11.06 -9.13 19.20
N GLN A 76 -11.29 -8.59 18.00
CA GLN A 76 -10.27 -8.56 16.93
C GLN A 76 -9.91 -7.16 16.44
N GLY A 77 -10.81 -6.17 16.54
CA GLY A 77 -10.54 -4.77 16.21
C GLY A 77 -9.84 -4.53 14.86
N ILE A 78 -9.28 -3.34 14.68
CA ILE A 78 -8.35 -3.03 13.58
C ILE A 78 -7.26 -2.11 14.13
N SER A 79 -5.99 -2.42 13.85
CA SER A 79 -4.89 -1.54 14.25
C SER A 79 -4.85 -0.27 13.41
N PHE A 80 -4.25 0.81 13.94
CA PHE A 80 -4.09 2.05 13.17
C PHE A 80 -3.29 1.84 11.87
N THR A 81 -2.25 0.99 11.90
CA THR A 81 -1.46 0.64 10.72
C THR A 81 -2.31 0.02 9.61
N GLU A 82 -3.22 -0.89 9.96
CA GLU A 82 -4.15 -1.51 9.01
C GLU A 82 -5.25 -0.54 8.55
N PHE A 83 -5.68 0.37 9.42
CA PHE A 83 -6.68 1.39 9.08
C PHE A 83 -6.12 2.48 8.15
N SER A 84 -4.82 2.77 8.23
CA SER A 84 -4.14 3.76 7.40
C SER A 84 -3.74 3.26 6.00
N TYR A 85 -3.94 1.97 5.72
CA TYR A 85 -3.68 1.33 4.42
C TYR A 85 -4.81 1.60 3.42
#